data_AF-A0A3D2P5A2-F1
#
_entry.id   AF-A0A3D2P5A2-F1
#
_cell.length_a   1.000
_cell.length_b   1.000
_cell.length_c   1.000
_cell.angle_alpha   90.00
_cell.angle_beta   90.00
_cell.angle_gamma   90.00
#
_symmetry.space_group_name_H-M   'P 1'
#
loop_
_entity.id
_entity.type
_entity.pdbx_description
1 polymer ?
#
loop_
_entity_poly.entity_id
_entity_poly.type
_entity_poly.pdbx_seq_one_letter_code
_entity_poly.pdbx_strand_id
1 'polypeptide(L)'
;MDAILLQILNGLDKGSAYALIALGLTLIFGTLGVVNFAHGALFMVGAFCAVTFQRILNISFQTIDPTKKDFLGNPLKVDTTYIESWLGPNLGSGILDWAVPISILFAIPVMILIGYVMERGLIKHFYRRPHADQILVTFGLAIVLHEIIKFFY
;
A
#
# COMPACT_ATOMS: atom_id res chain seq x y z
N MET A 1 36.77 24.42 -15.82
CA MET A 1 35.62 25.28 -15.50
C MET A 1 34.38 24.44 -15.17
N ASP A 2 34.28 23.25 -15.75
CA ASP A 2 33.15 22.32 -15.58
C ASP A 2 33.02 21.73 -14.17
N ALA A 3 34.14 21.47 -13.47
CA ALA A 3 34.12 20.91 -12.12
C ALA A 3 33.47 21.86 -11.09
N ILE A 4 33.74 23.17 -11.18
CA ILE A 4 33.15 24.17 -10.29
C ILE A 4 31.64 24.30 -10.56
N LEU A 5 31.24 24.33 -11.84
CA LEU A 5 29.85 24.38 -12.26
C LEU A 5 29.07 23.14 -11.76
N LEU A 6 29.63 21.94 -11.93
CA LEU A 6 29.05 20.68 -11.45
C LEU A 6 28.92 20.62 -9.93
N GLN A 7 29.88 21.16 -9.18
CA GLN A 7 29.83 21.15 -7.73
C GLN A 7 28.79 22.14 -7.19
N ILE A 8 28.59 23.27 -7.86
CA ILE A 8 27.49 24.21 -7.58
C ILE A 8 26.13 23.56 -7.89
N LEU A 9 25.99 22.90 -9.04
CA LEU A 9 24.75 22.18 -9.41
C LEU A 9 24.42 21.06 -8.42
N ASN A 10 25.40 20.25 -8.03
CA ASN A 10 25.22 19.22 -7.00
C ASN A 10 24.92 19.80 -5.62
N GLY A 11 25.53 20.94 -5.28
CA GLY A 11 25.24 21.68 -4.05
C GLY A 11 23.82 22.24 -4.04
N LEU A 12 23.34 22.75 -5.18
CA LEU A 12 21.99 23.25 -5.36
C LEU A 12 20.95 22.12 -5.31
N ASP A 13 21.22 20.97 -5.93
CA ASP A 13 20.35 19.80 -5.88
C ASP A 13 20.15 19.33 -4.43
N LYS A 14 21.25 19.03 -3.73
CA LYS A 14 21.21 18.62 -2.31
C LYS A 14 20.66 19.70 -1.39
N GLY A 15 21.02 20.97 -1.63
CA GLY A 15 20.55 22.12 -0.86
C GLY A 15 19.04 22.34 -1.04
N SER A 16 18.53 22.19 -2.26
CA SER A 16 17.10 22.29 -2.56
C SER A 16 16.31 21.15 -1.92
N ALA A 17 16.84 19.93 -1.93
CA ALA A 17 16.24 18.79 -1.25
C ALA A 17 16.15 19.03 0.27
N TYR A 18 17.22 19.51 0.90
CA TYR A 18 17.19 19.84 2.34
C TYR A 18 16.27 21.02 2.65
N ALA A 19 16.24 22.05 1.81
CA ALA A 19 15.34 23.19 1.98
C ALA A 19 13.87 22.75 1.88
N LEU A 20 13.53 21.89 0.92
CA LEU A 20 12.19 21.31 0.79
C LEU A 20 11.79 20.47 2.01
N ILE A 21 12.70 19.63 2.52
CA ILE A 21 12.45 18.84 3.73
C ILE A 21 12.20 19.76 4.94
N ALA A 22 13.01 20.79 5.12
CA ALA A 22 12.86 21.75 6.21
C ALA A 22 11.54 22.53 6.10
N LEU A 23 11.19 23.03 4.91
CA LEU A 23 9.92 23.73 4.66
C LEU A 23 8.70 22.81 4.86
N GLY A 24 8.80 21.54 4.48
CA GLY A 24 7.76 20.56 4.72
C GLY A 24 7.52 20.34 6.21
N LEU A 25 8.61 20.15 6.98
CA LEU A 25 8.53 20.01 8.44
C LEU A 25 7.93 21.28 9.08
N THR A 26 8.40 22.49 8.71
CA THR A 26 7.86 23.73 9.28
C THR A 26 6.41 23.97 8.92
N LEU A 27 5.95 23.62 7.71
CA LEU A 27 4.53 23.70 7.34
C LEU A 27 3.68 22.72 8.13
N ILE A 28 4.13 21.48 8.30
CA ILE A 28 3.42 20.45 9.07
C ILE A 28 3.30 20.89 10.54
N PHE A 29 4.42 21.28 11.16
CA PHE A 29 4.43 21.76 12.54
C PHE A 29 3.67 23.09 12.71
N GLY A 30 3.75 23.99 11.73
CA GLY A 30 3.24 25.36 11.82
C GLY A 30 1.76 25.52 11.48
N THR A 31 1.20 24.71 10.58
CA THR A 31 -0.19 24.90 10.10
C THR A 31 -1.16 23.86 10.64
N LEU A 32 -0.75 22.60 10.78
CA LEU A 32 -1.65 21.53 11.20
C LEU A 32 -1.79 21.44 12.71
N GLY A 33 -0.85 21.99 13.49
CA GLY A 33 -0.79 21.86 14.96
C GLY A 33 -0.64 20.41 15.44
N VAL A 34 -0.54 19.46 14.49
CA VAL A 34 -0.54 18.01 14.70
C VAL A 34 0.57 17.39 13.90
N VAL A 35 1.38 16.58 14.57
CA VAL A 35 2.53 15.88 13.97
C VAL A 35 2.18 14.42 13.79
N ASN A 36 2.19 13.93 12.55
CA ASN A 36 1.89 12.53 12.24
C ASN A 36 3.06 11.82 11.56
N PHE A 37 3.73 10.93 12.29
CA PHE A 37 4.77 10.05 11.75
C PHE A 37 4.26 8.70 11.24
N ALA A 38 2.98 8.35 11.49
CA ALA A 38 2.39 7.09 11.02
C ALA A 38 2.10 7.06 9.52
N HIS A 39 2.36 8.15 8.80
CA HIS A 39 1.99 8.27 7.38
C HIS A 39 2.58 7.16 6.52
N GLY A 40 3.86 6.82 6.71
CA GLY A 40 4.50 5.71 5.99
C GLY A 40 3.90 4.34 6.32
N ALA A 41 3.56 4.10 7.58
CA ALA A 41 2.91 2.86 8.00
C ALA A 41 1.50 2.72 7.43
N LEU A 42 0.73 3.82 7.35
CA LEU A 42 -0.60 3.83 6.72
C LEU A 42 -0.52 3.59 5.21
N PHE A 43 0.48 4.17 4.54
CA PHE A 43 0.71 3.89 3.12
C PHE A 43 1.04 2.42 2.89
N MET A 44 1.89 1.86 3.74
CA MET A 44 2.24 0.44 3.73
C MET A 44 0.97 -0.43 3.92
N VAL A 45 0.12 -0.14 4.90
CA VAL A 45 -1.19 -0.84 5.07
C VAL A 45 -2.01 -0.81 3.77
N GLY A 46 -2.12 0.35 3.12
CA GLY A 46 -2.86 0.47 1.85
C GLY A 46 -2.29 -0.39 0.73
N ALA A 47 -0.96 -0.41 0.58
CA ALA A 47 -0.28 -1.24 -0.41
C ALA A 47 -0.51 -2.74 -0.14
N PHE A 48 -0.39 -3.19 1.11
CA PHE A 48 -0.62 -4.58 1.47
C PHE A 48 -2.11 -4.98 1.38
N CYS A 49 -3.05 -4.05 1.60
CA CYS A 49 -4.47 -4.30 1.31
C CYS A 49 -4.69 -4.59 -0.18
N ALA A 50 -4.09 -3.81 -1.09
CA ALA A 50 -4.16 -4.08 -2.52
C ALA A 50 -3.54 -5.43 -2.90
N VAL A 51 -2.36 -5.76 -2.35
CA VAL A 51 -1.69 -7.06 -2.58
C VAL A 51 -2.52 -8.23 -2.04
N THR A 52 -3.13 -8.07 -0.86
CA THR A 52 -4.01 -9.10 -0.28
C THR A 52 -5.22 -9.34 -1.18
N PHE A 53 -5.85 -8.27 -1.66
CA PHE A 53 -7.00 -8.37 -2.56
C PHE A 53 -6.62 -9.01 -3.89
N GLN A 54 -5.47 -8.63 -4.46
CA GLN A 54 -4.94 -9.26 -5.66
C GLN A 54 -4.69 -10.76 -5.45
N ARG A 55 -4.08 -11.16 -4.31
CA ARG A 55 -3.89 -12.57 -3.96
C ARG A 55 -5.20 -13.33 -3.87
N ILE A 56 -6.25 -12.71 -3.29
CA ILE A 56 -7.59 -13.31 -3.22
C ILE A 56 -8.18 -13.53 -4.62
N LEU A 57 -8.03 -12.54 -5.52
CA LEU A 57 -8.50 -12.67 -6.89
C LEU A 57 -7.72 -13.73 -7.68
N ASN A 58 -6.45 -13.96 -7.34
CA ASN A 58 -5.56 -14.91 -8.00
C ASN A 58 -5.54 -16.30 -7.34
N ILE A 59 -6.45 -16.60 -6.40
CA ILE A 59 -6.53 -17.95 -5.83
C ILE A 59 -6.93 -18.91 -6.97
N SER A 60 -5.97 -19.74 -7.38
CA SER A 60 -6.15 -20.78 -8.39
C SER A 60 -6.41 -22.14 -7.74
N PHE A 61 -7.26 -22.92 -8.37
CA PHE A 61 -7.53 -24.30 -8.01
C PHE A 61 -7.35 -25.19 -9.24
N GLN A 62 -6.91 -26.43 -9.03
CA GLN A 62 -6.66 -27.35 -10.14
C GLN A 62 -7.98 -27.87 -10.68
N THR A 63 -8.42 -27.39 -11.84
CA THR A 63 -9.52 -28.02 -12.58
C THR A 63 -8.97 -29.03 -13.55
N ILE A 64 -9.54 -30.23 -13.52
CA ILE A 64 -9.23 -31.31 -14.46
C ILE A 64 -10.03 -31.00 -15.73
N ASP A 65 -9.36 -30.58 -16.79
CA ASP A 65 -9.99 -30.25 -18.06
C ASP A 65 -10.02 -31.51 -18.96
N PRO A 66 -11.18 -32.15 -19.18
CA PRO A 66 -11.28 -33.40 -19.95
C PRO A 66 -11.04 -33.21 -21.46
N THR A 67 -10.79 -31.99 -21.92
CA THR A 67 -10.64 -31.67 -23.35
C THR A 67 -9.19 -31.58 -23.83
N LYS A 68 -8.19 -31.58 -22.92
CA LYS A 68 -6.77 -31.77 -23.28
C LYS A 68 -6.15 -32.92 -22.49
N LYS A 69 -5.48 -33.81 -23.21
CA LYS A 69 -4.71 -34.92 -22.64
C LYS A 69 -3.29 -34.43 -22.34
N ASP A 70 -2.79 -34.76 -21.15
CA ASP A 70 -1.36 -34.74 -20.85
C ASP A 70 -0.62 -35.70 -21.79
N PHE A 71 0.71 -35.58 -21.91
CA PHE A 71 1.53 -36.43 -22.80
C PHE A 71 1.36 -37.95 -22.55
N LEU A 72 0.79 -38.34 -21.39
CA LEU A 72 0.47 -39.71 -20.97
C LEU A 72 -1.02 -40.10 -21.09
N GLY A 73 -1.89 -39.26 -21.68
CA GLY A 73 -3.30 -39.60 -21.93
C GLY A 73 -4.28 -39.35 -20.77
N ASN A 74 -3.81 -38.79 -19.65
CA ASN A 74 -4.65 -38.37 -18.52
C ASN A 74 -5.22 -36.95 -18.75
N PRO A 75 -6.40 -36.61 -18.20
CA PRO A 75 -6.96 -35.26 -18.34
C PRO A 75 -6.05 -34.23 -17.64
N LEU A 76 -5.68 -33.17 -18.37
CA LEU A 76 -4.70 -32.16 -17.95
C LEU A 76 -5.28 -31.33 -16.79
N LYS A 77 -4.52 -31.19 -15.71
CA LYS A 77 -4.84 -30.29 -14.60
C LYS A 77 -4.43 -28.88 -15.01
N VAL A 78 -5.41 -28.04 -15.33
CA VAL A 78 -5.19 -26.63 -15.64
C VAL A 78 -5.52 -25.86 -14.37
N ASP A 79 -4.58 -25.07 -13.87
CA ASP A 79 -4.81 -24.13 -12.76
C ASP A 79 -5.77 -23.05 -13.26
N THR A 80 -7.06 -23.21 -12.99
CA THR A 80 -8.05 -22.16 -13.28
C THR A 80 -8.29 -21.37 -12.00
N THR A 81 -8.45 -20.07 -12.14
CA THR A 81 -8.71 -19.21 -11.00
C THR A 81 -10.17 -19.36 -10.56
N TYR A 82 -10.47 -19.25 -9.25
CA TYR A 82 -11.87 -19.25 -8.75
C TYR A 82 -12.79 -18.33 -9.58
N ILE A 83 -12.29 -17.19 -10.04
CA ILE A 83 -13.02 -16.22 -10.87
C ILE A 83 -13.36 -16.80 -12.26
N GLU A 84 -12.45 -17.55 -12.89
CA GLU A 84 -12.69 -18.19 -14.20
C GLU A 84 -13.73 -19.29 -14.14
N SER A 85 -13.83 -19.97 -12.99
CA SER A 85 -14.83 -21.02 -12.79
C SER A 85 -16.24 -20.49 -12.56
N TRP A 86 -16.37 -19.31 -11.94
CA TRP A 86 -17.67 -18.75 -11.55
C TRP A 86 -18.22 -17.76 -12.59
N LEU A 87 -17.35 -16.98 -13.25
CA LEU A 87 -17.74 -16.03 -14.30
C LEU A 87 -17.50 -16.56 -15.74
N GLY A 88 -16.89 -17.74 -15.87
CA GLY A 88 -16.54 -18.34 -17.15
C GLY A 88 -15.17 -17.88 -17.69
N PRO A 89 -14.58 -18.62 -18.65
CA PRO A 89 -13.18 -18.45 -19.06
C PRO A 89 -12.84 -17.07 -19.64
N ASN A 90 -13.79 -16.46 -20.36
CA ASN A 90 -13.58 -15.17 -21.05
C ASN A 90 -13.68 -13.96 -20.10
N LEU A 91 -14.53 -14.04 -19.08
CA LEU A 91 -14.69 -12.96 -18.10
C LEU A 91 -13.67 -13.09 -16.97
N GLY A 92 -13.31 -14.32 -16.58
CA GLY A 92 -12.31 -14.55 -15.53
C GLY A 92 -10.89 -14.16 -15.93
N SER A 93 -10.47 -14.48 -17.16
CA SER A 93 -9.16 -14.04 -17.70
C SER A 93 -9.08 -12.51 -17.81
N GLY A 94 -10.15 -11.86 -18.27
CA GLY A 94 -10.23 -10.40 -18.33
C GLY A 94 -10.15 -9.73 -16.95
N ILE A 95 -10.76 -10.32 -15.91
CA ILE A 95 -10.68 -9.80 -14.54
C ILE A 95 -9.29 -10.04 -13.93
N LEU A 96 -8.62 -11.13 -14.28
CA LEU A 96 -7.25 -11.44 -13.85
C LEU A 96 -6.23 -10.47 -14.44
N ASP A 97 -6.33 -10.15 -15.74
CA ASP A 97 -5.47 -9.16 -16.39
C ASP A 97 -5.64 -7.77 -15.76
N TRP A 98 -6.87 -7.43 -15.36
CA TRP A 98 -7.21 -6.18 -14.69
C TRP A 98 -7.13 -6.26 -13.16
N ALA A 99 -6.64 -7.36 -12.59
CA ALA A 99 -6.65 -7.57 -11.15
C ALA A 99 -5.84 -6.50 -10.40
N VAL A 100 -4.71 -6.05 -10.96
CA VAL A 100 -3.85 -5.03 -10.34
C VAL A 100 -4.58 -3.68 -10.19
N PRO A 101 -5.09 -3.04 -11.27
CA PRO A 101 -5.82 -1.78 -11.13
C PRO A 101 -7.12 -1.91 -10.33
N ILE A 102 -7.83 -3.05 -10.42
CA ILE A 102 -9.03 -3.30 -9.60
C ILE A 102 -8.68 -3.36 -8.12
N SER A 103 -7.56 -3.99 -7.76
CA SER A 103 -7.10 -4.11 -6.37
C SER A 103 -6.69 -2.76 -5.78
N ILE A 104 -6.06 -1.89 -6.56
CA ILE A 104 -5.73 -0.52 -6.14
C ILE A 104 -7.01 0.28 -5.89
N LEU A 105 -8.00 0.17 -6.79
CA LEU A 105 -9.28 0.86 -6.63
C LEU A 105 -10.02 0.38 -5.38
N PHE A 106 -9.95 -0.92 -5.07
CA PHE A 106 -10.52 -1.50 -3.85
C PHE A 106 -9.79 -1.05 -2.57
N ALA A 107 -8.48 -0.76 -2.63
CA ALA A 107 -7.73 -0.26 -1.48
C ALA A 107 -8.20 1.13 -1.02
N ILE A 108 -8.73 1.97 -1.92
CA ILE A 108 -9.19 3.33 -1.61
C ILE A 108 -10.32 3.34 -0.54
N PRO A 109 -11.47 2.65 -0.72
CA PRO A 109 -12.53 2.64 0.30
C PRO A 109 -12.06 2.01 1.61
N VAL A 110 -11.20 0.99 1.57
CA VAL A 110 -10.61 0.37 2.77
C VAL A 110 -9.76 1.39 3.53
N MET A 111 -8.92 2.14 2.84
CA MET A 111 -8.09 3.18 3.46
C MET A 111 -8.91 4.36 4.00
N ILE A 112 -10.00 4.73 3.34
CA ILE A 112 -10.95 5.73 3.85
C ILE A 112 -11.54 5.24 5.19
N LEU A 113 -11.96 3.98 5.27
CA LEU A 113 -12.50 3.39 6.50
C LEU A 113 -11.45 3.39 7.62
N ILE A 114 -10.23 2.92 7.34
CA ILE A 114 -9.12 2.89 8.31
C ILE A 114 -8.80 4.31 8.80
N GLY A 115 -8.71 5.28 7.87
CA GLY A 115 -8.46 6.67 8.20
C GLY A 115 -9.55 7.25 9.09
N TYR A 116 -10.82 6.98 8.80
CA TYR A 116 -11.95 7.42 9.61
C TYR A 116 -11.91 6.84 11.03
N VAL A 117 -11.63 5.54 11.17
CA VAL A 117 -11.51 4.86 12.47
C VAL A 117 -10.35 5.46 13.26
N MET A 118 -9.20 5.67 12.63
CA MET A 118 -8.02 6.25 13.27
C MET A 118 -8.26 7.70 13.71
N GLU A 119 -8.94 8.51 12.89
CA GLU A 119 -9.28 9.91 13.22
C GLU A 119 -10.20 9.99 14.43
N ARG A 120 -11.27 9.19 14.42
CA ARG A 120 -12.25 9.13 15.51
C ARG A 120 -11.69 8.52 16.79
N GLY A 121 -10.85 7.49 16.66
CA GLY A 121 -10.36 6.69 17.78
C GLY A 121 -9.11 7.25 18.45
N LEU A 122 -8.07 7.54 17.68
CA LEU A 122 -6.77 7.95 18.22
C LEU A 122 -6.59 9.45 18.10
N ILE A 123 -6.57 9.96 16.88
CA ILE A 123 -6.05 11.29 16.56
C ILE A 123 -6.81 12.41 17.30
N LYS A 124 -8.15 12.33 17.31
CA LYS A 124 -9.01 13.31 18.01
C LYS A 124 -8.68 13.46 19.51
N HIS A 125 -8.18 12.41 20.17
CA HIS A 125 -7.85 12.45 21.59
C HIS A 125 -6.53 13.19 21.89
N PHE A 126 -5.62 13.25 20.91
CA PHE A 126 -4.27 13.81 21.08
C PHE A 126 -4.10 15.21 20.48
N TYR A 127 -5.10 15.75 19.79
CA TYR A 127 -5.08 17.12 19.26
C TYR A 127 -4.86 18.21 20.33
N ARG A 128 -5.33 18.00 21.56
CA ARG A 128 -5.16 18.98 22.65
C ARG A 128 -3.89 18.78 23.47
N ARG A 129 -3.02 17.84 23.10
CA ARG A 129 -1.81 17.47 23.85
C ARG A 129 -0.55 18.09 23.24
N PRO A 130 0.55 18.23 23.99
CA PRO A 130 1.83 18.71 23.47
C PRO A 130 2.31 17.92 22.25
N HIS A 131 3.09 18.56 21.38
CA HIS A 131 3.57 17.94 20.14
C HIS A 131 4.36 16.64 20.35
N ALA A 132 5.10 16.52 21.47
CA ALA A 132 5.82 15.29 21.80
C ALA A 132 4.89 14.08 21.97
N ASP A 133 3.71 14.27 22.58
CA ASP A 133 2.74 13.19 22.80
C ASP A 133 2.13 12.73 21.48
N GLN A 134 1.87 13.66 20.56
CA GLN A 134 1.37 13.35 19.21
C GLN A 134 2.40 12.52 18.42
N ILE A 135 3.68 12.88 18.52
CA ILE A 135 4.77 12.16 17.89
C ILE A 135 4.89 10.75 18.47
N LEU A 136 4.86 10.62 19.81
CA LEU A 136 4.98 9.33 20.48
C LEU A 136 3.85 8.38 20.09
N VAL A 137 2.62 8.87 20.04
CA VAL A 137 1.44 8.06 19.67
C VAL A 137 1.49 7.65 18.20
N THR A 138 1.83 8.57 17.30
CA THR A 138 1.87 8.27 15.87
C THR A 138 3.05 7.36 15.51
N PHE A 139 4.18 7.50 16.19
CA PHE A 139 5.29 6.57 16.06
C PHE A 139 4.97 5.19 16.65
N GLY A 140 4.34 5.13 17.83
CA GLY A 140 3.87 3.89 18.43
C GLY A 140 2.86 3.17 17.54
N LEU A 141 1.90 3.89 16.98
CA LEU A 141 0.96 3.36 15.99
C LEU A 141 1.69 2.83 14.75
N ALA A 142 2.68 3.57 14.24
CA ALA A 142 3.46 3.16 13.08
C ALA A 142 4.18 1.82 13.31
N ILE A 143 4.74 1.62 14.52
CA ILE A 143 5.40 0.37 14.92
C ILE A 143 4.37 -0.76 14.99
N VAL A 144 3.23 -0.54 15.65
CA VAL A 144 2.18 -1.56 15.77
C VAL A 144 1.68 -1.98 14.38
N LEU A 145 1.42 -1.03 13.48
CA LEU A 145 1.02 -1.31 12.11
C LEU A 145 2.11 -2.06 11.33
N HIS A 146 3.37 -1.68 11.49
CA HIS A 146 4.50 -2.42 10.90
C HIS A 146 4.56 -3.86 11.37
N GLU A 147 4.48 -4.08 12.68
CA GLU A 147 4.58 -5.42 13.25
C GLU A 147 3.40 -6.30 12.84
N ILE A 148 2.19 -5.73 12.75
CA ILE A 148 1.02 -6.43 12.21
C ILE A 148 1.27 -6.88 10.78
N ILE A 149 1.75 -6.00 9.89
CA ILE A 149 1.99 -6.38 8.49
C ILE A 149 3.07 -7.45 8.39
N LYS A 150 4.17 -7.28 9.12
CA LYS A 150 5.28 -8.24 9.17
C LYS A 150 4.86 -9.61 9.72
N PHE A 151 3.85 -9.65 10.57
CA PHE A 151 3.28 -10.92 11.03
C PHE A 151 2.53 -11.66 9.91
N PHE A 152 1.90 -10.95 8.98
CA PHE A 152 1.13 -11.54 7.88
C PHE A 152 1.94 -11.78 6.60
N TYR A 153 3.06 -11.06 6.40
CA TYR A 153 3.88 -11.03 5.18
C TYR A 153 5.37 -11.17 5.49
#